data_AF-R7KVP8-F1
#
_entry.id   AF-R7KVP8-F1
#
_cell.length_a   1.000
_cell.length_b   1.000
_cell.length_c   1.000
_cell.angle_alpha   90.00
_cell.angle_beta   90.00
_cell.angle_gamma   90.00
#
_symmetry.space_group_name_H-M   'P 1'
#
loop_
_entity.id
_entity.type
_entity.pdbx_description
1 polymer ?
#
loop_
_entity_poly.entity_id
_entity_poly.type
_entity_poly.pdbx_seq_one_letter_code
_entity_poly.pdbx_strand_id
1 'polypeptide(L)'
;MRLLCLRTVFRPPVITIGGNVITADRIQSARLIRTAENMPIKGIVQSELIVALKTDLTFEPNALVTVKTGGEDPLEFSEHFISRISRRGGLLEIHAMDRMRVTENDFDDSLYNRSNEPYVLSSVLADLASQCGFAGFGGGNFCTDKIYFEELHGKKCREILAHIAENTVGAFYCSNDNRLKFTPFLSASCSIGMEDSRSEKMYLHSEKGPFTAVYGKNSATNEVYGAGQSDSFRNVLKISGRLMDKARVTAVLGAVAQKSYRSFSCGRIAITGAPEGLTEFIFTGHESGLISARTVVHFTGKGAYAEARAADICEDESDYTDLTGYELRKRIEEGRKYGCTVMTERGIGFVEEGDELRAGSGRFFSALSDRITQFDGVMFDGIMPEYVQSVSDTVKKIKYGGSVYVLSFKSEGGKKTDITFAKEESS
;
A
#
# COMPACT_ATOMS: atom_id res chain seq x y z
N MET A 1 -16.87 -46.27 -7.72
CA MET A 1 -16.35 -46.36 -6.33
C MET A 1 -17.36 -45.66 -5.43
N ARG A 2 -17.89 -46.35 -4.43
CA ARG A 2 -19.05 -45.95 -3.62
C ARG A 2 -18.77 -44.66 -2.84
N LEU A 3 -19.73 -43.73 -2.86
CA LEU A 3 -19.83 -42.58 -1.96
C LEU A 3 -19.76 -43.07 -0.50
N LEU A 4 -18.61 -42.89 0.14
CA LEU A 4 -18.53 -42.92 1.58
C LEU A 4 -18.95 -41.54 2.08
N CYS A 5 -20.16 -41.53 2.65
CA CYS A 5 -20.73 -40.46 3.44
C CYS A 5 -19.73 -39.94 4.49
N LEU A 6 -19.11 -38.79 4.25
CA LEU A 6 -18.79 -37.87 5.33
C LEU A 6 -20.11 -37.18 5.70
N ARG A 7 -20.91 -37.86 6.53
CA ARG A 7 -21.95 -37.22 7.35
C ARG A 7 -21.24 -36.34 8.38
N THR A 8 -20.74 -35.17 8.00
CA THR A 8 -20.78 -34.05 8.92
C THR A 8 -22.26 -33.76 9.10
N VAL A 9 -22.85 -34.27 10.19
CA VAL A 9 -24.21 -33.96 10.60
C VAL A 9 -24.20 -32.49 11.02
N PHE A 10 -24.24 -31.59 10.06
CA PHE A 10 -24.43 -30.17 10.31
C PHE A 10 -25.82 -30.02 10.92
N ARG A 11 -25.84 -29.81 12.23
CA ARG A 11 -27.08 -29.51 12.95
C ARG A 11 -27.45 -28.04 12.68
N PRO A 12 -28.73 -27.67 12.86
CA PRO A 12 -29.16 -26.29 12.70
C PRO A 12 -28.27 -25.32 13.49
N PRO A 13 -28.08 -24.08 13.01
CA PRO A 13 -27.34 -23.06 13.75
C PRO A 13 -28.00 -22.83 15.11
N VAL A 14 -27.18 -22.58 16.12
CA VAL A 14 -27.61 -22.11 17.43
C VAL A 14 -27.36 -20.61 17.48
N ILE A 15 -28.44 -19.84 17.50
CA ILE A 15 -28.40 -18.38 17.62
C ILE A 15 -28.84 -18.01 19.03
N THR A 16 -28.04 -17.22 19.74
CA THR A 16 -28.39 -16.70 21.07
C THR A 16 -28.54 -15.18 20.99
N ILE A 17 -29.65 -14.64 21.50
CA ILE A 17 -29.94 -13.20 21.50
C ILE A 17 -30.31 -12.74 22.91
N GLY A 18 -29.49 -11.86 23.50
CA GLY A 18 -29.71 -11.36 24.86
C GLY A 18 -29.79 -12.49 25.90
N GLY A 19 -29.01 -13.55 25.72
CA GLY A 19 -29.03 -14.75 26.57
C GLY A 19 -30.12 -15.78 26.23
N ASN A 20 -31.05 -15.47 25.33
CA ASN A 20 -32.09 -16.40 24.90
C ASN A 20 -31.62 -17.23 23.71
N VAL A 21 -31.61 -18.56 23.85
CA VAL A 21 -31.37 -19.47 22.73
C VAL A 21 -32.60 -19.49 21.83
N ILE A 22 -32.42 -19.11 20.57
CA ILE A 22 -33.49 -19.08 19.57
C ILE A 22 -33.57 -20.45 18.91
N THR A 23 -34.76 -21.05 18.99
CA THR A 23 -35.03 -22.36 18.38
C THR A 23 -35.10 -22.27 16.87
N ALA A 24 -34.67 -23.34 16.18
CA ALA A 24 -34.54 -23.36 14.72
C ALA A 24 -35.86 -23.10 13.97
N ASP A 25 -37.01 -23.48 14.53
CA ASP A 25 -38.35 -23.24 13.98
C ASP A 25 -38.73 -21.76 13.91
N ARG A 26 -38.10 -20.92 14.74
CA ARG A 26 -38.33 -19.47 14.76
C ARG A 26 -37.45 -18.71 13.78
N ILE A 27 -36.35 -19.30 13.31
CA ILE A 27 -35.38 -18.64 12.42
C ILE A 27 -35.86 -18.78 10.98
N GLN A 28 -36.23 -17.66 10.36
CA GLN A 28 -36.61 -17.62 8.94
C GLN A 28 -35.38 -17.47 8.04
N SER A 29 -34.44 -16.62 8.44
CA SER A 29 -33.13 -16.53 7.80
C SER A 29 -32.11 -15.95 8.77
N ALA A 30 -30.85 -16.31 8.57
CA ALA A 30 -29.73 -15.68 9.24
C ALA A 30 -28.54 -15.62 8.29
N ARG A 31 -27.90 -14.46 8.20
CA ARG A 31 -26.70 -14.27 7.40
C ARG A 31 -25.71 -13.33 8.08
N LEU A 32 -24.44 -13.68 7.99
CA LEU A 32 -23.33 -12.87 8.45
C LEU A 32 -22.61 -12.29 7.24
N ILE A 33 -22.61 -10.97 7.13
CA ILE A 33 -21.94 -10.24 6.06
C ILE A 33 -20.64 -9.69 6.64
N ARG A 34 -19.52 -9.88 5.94
CA ARG A 34 -18.25 -9.23 6.21
C ARG A 34 -17.79 -8.53 4.95
N THR A 35 -17.61 -7.22 5.04
CA THR A 35 -17.16 -6.42 3.91
C THR A 35 -16.02 -5.55 4.37
N ALA A 36 -14.92 -5.61 3.62
CA ALA A 36 -13.82 -4.69 3.79
C ALA A 36 -14.10 -3.40 3.00
N GLU A 37 -14.29 -2.29 3.70
CA GLU A 37 -14.48 -0.99 3.07
C GLU A 37 -13.18 -0.54 2.39
N ASN A 38 -13.25 0.06 1.20
CA ASN A 38 -12.10 0.59 0.45
C ASN A 38 -11.02 -0.43 0.04
N MET A 39 -11.30 -1.74 0.18
CA MET A 39 -10.47 -2.80 -0.41
C MET A 39 -10.55 -2.77 -1.94
N PRO A 40 -9.43 -3.02 -2.62
CA PRO A 40 -8.56 -4.17 -2.35
C PRO A 40 -7.27 -3.90 -1.59
N ILE A 41 -6.86 -2.65 -1.34
CA ILE A 41 -5.50 -2.35 -0.86
C ILE A 41 -5.45 -2.05 0.64
N LYS A 42 -6.49 -1.38 1.18
CA LYS A 42 -6.55 -0.92 2.56
C LYS A 42 -7.99 -0.85 3.05
N GLY A 43 -8.24 -0.95 4.35
CA GLY A 43 -9.60 -0.78 4.83
C GLY A 43 -9.88 -1.07 6.30
N ILE A 44 -11.18 -1.02 6.61
CA ILE A 44 -11.75 -1.51 7.84
C ILE A 44 -12.80 -2.54 7.44
N VAL A 45 -12.73 -3.73 8.01
CA VAL A 45 -13.74 -4.77 7.81
C VAL A 45 -14.84 -4.55 8.83
N GLN A 46 -16.05 -4.31 8.34
CA GLN A 46 -17.24 -4.34 9.16
C GLN A 46 -17.96 -5.67 9.00
N SER A 47 -18.42 -6.23 10.12
CA SER A 47 -19.29 -7.39 10.13
C SER A 47 -20.69 -7.06 10.62
N GLU A 48 -21.68 -7.45 9.83
CA GLU A 48 -23.10 -7.33 10.14
C GLU A 48 -23.77 -8.71 10.12
N LEU A 49 -24.38 -9.08 11.24
CA LEU A 49 -25.24 -10.24 11.36
C LEU A 49 -26.70 -9.79 11.22
N ILE A 50 -27.40 -10.35 10.25
CA ILE A 50 -28.82 -10.09 10.00
C ILE A 50 -29.60 -11.36 10.30
N VAL A 51 -30.56 -11.29 11.21
CA VAL A 51 -31.41 -12.41 11.63
C VAL A 51 -32.88 -12.04 11.49
N ALA A 52 -33.63 -12.84 10.75
CA ALA A 52 -35.07 -12.72 10.61
C ALA A 52 -35.79 -13.84 11.38
N LEU A 53 -36.68 -13.45 12.29
CA LEU A 53 -37.34 -14.34 13.25
C LEU A 53 -38.87 -14.23 13.17
N LYS A 54 -39.54 -15.38 13.28
CA LYS A 54 -40.98 -15.44 13.55
C LYS A 54 -41.18 -15.59 15.06
N THR A 55 -41.35 -14.46 15.75
CA THR A 55 -41.43 -14.45 17.22
C THR A 55 -42.14 -13.21 17.76
N ASP A 56 -42.70 -13.33 18.96
CA ASP A 56 -43.25 -12.20 19.74
C ASP A 56 -42.28 -11.71 20.82
N LEU A 57 -41.07 -12.27 20.87
CA LEU A 57 -40.01 -11.79 21.76
C LEU A 57 -39.60 -10.36 21.41
N THR A 58 -39.23 -9.62 22.45
CA THR A 58 -38.62 -8.29 22.39
C THR A 58 -37.17 -8.39 22.86
N PHE A 59 -36.31 -7.57 22.28
CA PHE A 59 -34.89 -7.53 22.64
C PHE A 59 -34.47 -6.08 22.85
N GLU A 60 -33.59 -5.87 23.81
CA GLU A 60 -33.02 -4.57 24.07
C GLU A 60 -32.00 -4.17 22.99
N PRO A 61 -31.90 -2.88 22.64
CA PRO A 61 -30.76 -2.36 21.90
C PRO A 61 -29.45 -2.77 22.57
N ASN A 62 -28.39 -2.98 21.78
CA ASN A 62 -27.07 -3.45 22.25
C ASN A 62 -27.04 -4.85 22.88
N ALA A 63 -28.13 -5.61 22.90
CA ALA A 63 -28.07 -6.99 23.36
C ALA A 63 -27.08 -7.83 22.51
N LEU A 64 -26.35 -8.72 23.19
CA LEU A 64 -25.39 -9.63 22.54
C LEU A 64 -26.12 -10.63 21.65
N VAL A 65 -25.58 -10.83 20.45
CA VAL A 65 -26.00 -11.85 19.49
C VAL A 65 -24.79 -12.73 19.18
N THR A 66 -24.93 -14.03 19.38
CA THR A 66 -23.91 -15.01 19.02
C THR A 66 -24.48 -16.09 18.11
N VAL A 67 -23.64 -16.59 17.21
CA VAL A 67 -23.98 -17.67 16.29
C VAL A 67 -22.91 -18.73 16.33
N LYS A 68 -23.34 -19.99 16.40
CA LYS A 68 -22.48 -21.14 16.14
C LYS A 68 -23.20 -22.19 15.31
N THR A 69 -22.46 -22.97 14.50
CA THR A 69 -23.06 -24.14 13.86
C THR A 69 -23.36 -25.20 14.92
N GLY A 70 -24.38 -26.03 14.71
CA GLY A 70 -24.60 -27.17 15.59
C GLY A 70 -23.74 -28.38 15.18
N GLY A 71 -23.35 -29.22 16.14
CA GLY A 71 -22.51 -30.40 15.91
C GLY A 71 -21.63 -30.71 17.12
N GLU A 72 -20.76 -31.71 16.99
CA GLU A 72 -19.72 -32.02 18.00
C GLU A 72 -18.60 -30.96 17.98
N ASP A 73 -18.24 -30.44 16.80
CA ASP A 73 -17.27 -29.36 16.61
C ASP A 73 -17.96 -28.13 16.00
N PRO A 74 -18.60 -27.27 16.82
CA PRO A 74 -19.30 -26.10 16.33
C PRO A 74 -18.32 -25.04 15.80
N LEU A 75 -18.60 -24.50 14.62
CA LEU A 75 -17.96 -23.28 14.14
C LEU A 75 -18.52 -22.09 14.91
N GLU A 76 -17.66 -21.38 15.64
CA GLU A 76 -18.03 -20.19 16.40
C GLU A 76 -17.67 -18.94 15.63
N PHE A 77 -18.62 -18.01 15.57
CA PHE A 77 -18.47 -16.73 14.87
C PHE A 77 -18.34 -15.60 15.89
N SER A 78 -17.69 -14.51 15.49
CA SER A 78 -17.53 -13.29 16.28
C SER A 78 -18.85 -12.82 16.93
N GLU A 79 -18.75 -12.21 18.10
CA GLU A 79 -19.87 -11.58 18.80
C GLU A 79 -20.41 -10.36 18.03
N HIS A 80 -21.73 -10.22 17.98
CA HIS A 80 -22.42 -9.04 17.44
C HIS A 80 -23.35 -8.42 18.48
N PHE A 81 -23.71 -7.16 18.28
CA PHE A 81 -24.56 -6.42 19.20
C PHE A 81 -25.67 -5.73 18.42
N ILE A 82 -26.91 -5.86 18.88
CA ILE A 82 -28.07 -5.29 18.21
C ILE A 82 -27.88 -3.79 17.98
N SER A 83 -27.89 -3.38 16.71
CA SER A 83 -27.85 -1.97 16.29
C SER A 83 -29.21 -1.48 15.83
N ARG A 84 -30.04 -2.36 15.24
CA ARG A 84 -31.36 -2.02 14.73
C ARG A 84 -32.30 -3.22 14.80
N ILE A 85 -33.54 -2.94 15.18
CA ILE A 85 -34.65 -3.91 15.17
C ILE A 85 -35.73 -3.33 14.28
N SER A 86 -36.30 -4.15 13.40
CA SER A 86 -37.50 -3.79 12.64
C SER A 86 -38.53 -4.92 12.69
N ARG A 87 -39.82 -4.58 12.68
CA ARG A 87 -40.91 -5.56 12.70
C ARG A 87 -41.87 -5.25 11.56
N ARG A 88 -42.08 -6.22 10.65
CA ARG A 88 -43.01 -6.09 9.52
C ARG A 88 -43.71 -7.41 9.26
N GLY A 89 -45.05 -7.40 9.22
CA GLY A 89 -45.85 -8.58 8.87
C GLY A 89 -45.65 -9.81 9.78
N GLY A 90 -45.42 -9.61 11.09
CA GLY A 90 -45.16 -10.70 12.04
C GLY A 90 -43.73 -11.27 12.00
N LEU A 91 -42.86 -10.71 11.17
CA LEU A 91 -41.44 -11.00 11.12
C LEU A 91 -40.66 -9.92 11.87
N LEU A 92 -39.77 -10.34 12.76
CA LEU A 92 -38.80 -9.50 13.45
C LEU A 92 -37.45 -9.63 12.73
N GLU A 93 -36.90 -8.53 12.23
CA GLU A 93 -35.58 -8.47 11.61
C GLU A 93 -34.63 -7.71 12.53
N ILE A 94 -33.52 -8.36 12.87
CA ILE A 94 -32.48 -7.83 13.75
C ILE A 94 -31.22 -7.64 12.92
N HIS A 95 -30.67 -6.43 12.97
CA HIS A 95 -29.34 -6.11 12.50
C HIS A 95 -28.43 -5.95 13.71
N ALA A 96 -27.34 -6.70 13.73
CA ALA A 96 -26.35 -6.67 14.80
C ALA A 96 -24.97 -6.45 14.19
N MET A 97 -24.22 -5.50 14.75
CA MET A 97 -22.88 -5.15 14.28
C MET A 97 -21.83 -5.72 15.22
N ASP A 98 -20.67 -6.07 14.69
CA ASP A 98 -19.54 -6.51 15.52
C ASP A 98 -18.98 -5.37 16.39
N ARG A 99 -17.91 -5.65 17.13
CA ARG A 99 -17.27 -4.69 18.01
C ARG A 99 -16.61 -3.52 17.27
N MET A 100 -16.38 -3.60 15.95
CA MET A 100 -15.85 -2.47 15.17
C MET A 100 -16.81 -1.27 15.23
N ARG A 101 -18.10 -1.46 15.50
CA ARG A 101 -19.06 -0.37 15.72
C ARG A 101 -18.65 0.60 16.84
N VAL A 102 -17.89 0.14 17.84
CA VAL A 102 -17.47 0.95 19.00
C VAL A 102 -16.31 1.89 18.62
N THR A 103 -15.61 1.60 17.52
CA THR A 103 -14.54 2.47 17.01
C THR A 103 -15.04 3.83 16.52
N GLU A 104 -16.37 4.01 16.42
CA GLU A 104 -17.00 5.31 16.14
C GLU A 104 -16.91 6.32 17.28
N ASN A 105 -16.51 5.87 18.47
CA ASN A 105 -16.28 6.73 19.63
C ASN A 105 -14.94 7.48 19.50
N ASP A 106 -14.86 8.61 20.19
CA ASP A 106 -13.62 9.39 20.33
C ASP A 106 -12.56 8.56 21.05
N PHE A 107 -11.31 8.68 20.59
CA PHE A 107 -10.17 8.06 21.26
C PHE A 107 -9.82 8.87 22.50
N ASP A 108 -9.76 8.21 23.67
CA ASP A 108 -9.25 8.84 24.88
C ASP A 108 -7.73 8.90 24.79
N ASP A 109 -7.23 10.10 24.51
CA ASP A 109 -5.83 10.39 24.32
C ASP A 109 -5.14 10.93 25.59
N SER A 110 -5.77 10.82 26.76
CA SER A 110 -5.26 11.35 28.04
C SER A 110 -3.89 10.80 28.46
N LEU A 111 -3.51 9.61 27.95
CA LEU A 111 -2.20 8.99 28.16
C LEU A 111 -1.11 9.52 27.20
N TYR A 112 -1.50 10.33 26.22
CA TYR A 112 -0.64 10.86 25.18
C TYR A 112 -0.51 12.38 25.35
N ASN A 113 0.71 12.87 25.22
CA ASN A 113 1.00 14.29 25.28
C ASN A 113 1.51 14.80 23.94
N ARG A 114 1.45 16.12 23.79
CA ARG A 114 2.04 16.82 22.65
C ARG A 114 3.56 16.82 22.81
N SER A 115 4.21 15.85 22.19
CA SER A 115 5.66 15.69 22.09
C SER A 115 6.07 15.59 20.62
N ASN A 116 7.31 15.98 20.30
CA ASN A 116 7.89 15.75 18.98
C ASN A 116 8.32 14.28 18.77
N GLU A 117 8.29 13.47 19.84
CA GLU A 117 8.62 12.05 19.75
C GLU A 117 7.40 11.21 19.35
N PRO A 118 7.55 10.26 18.41
CA PRO A 118 6.47 9.38 18.03
C PRO A 118 6.23 8.27 19.07
N TYR A 119 4.96 7.89 19.24
CA TYR A 119 4.52 6.76 20.06
C TYR A 119 4.66 5.43 19.34
N VAL A 120 4.88 4.37 20.11
CA VAL A 120 4.91 3.00 19.61
C VAL A 120 3.50 2.57 19.21
N LEU A 121 3.32 2.22 17.93
CA LEU A 121 2.01 1.93 17.35
C LEU A 121 1.30 0.75 18.03
N SER A 122 2.03 -0.30 18.41
CA SER A 122 1.45 -1.48 19.07
C SER A 122 0.84 -1.16 20.43
N SER A 123 1.43 -0.21 21.18
CA SER A 123 0.89 0.27 22.46
C SER A 123 -0.40 1.06 22.22
N VAL A 124 -0.40 1.98 21.24
CA VAL A 124 -1.59 2.76 20.86
C VAL A 124 -2.74 1.85 20.45
N LEU A 125 -2.46 0.82 19.64
CA LEU A 125 -3.47 -0.14 19.20
C LEU A 125 -4.00 -1.02 20.35
N ALA A 126 -3.16 -1.34 21.34
CA ALA A 126 -3.60 -2.07 22.53
C ALA A 126 -4.53 -1.22 23.41
N ASP A 127 -4.20 0.06 23.60
CA ASP A 127 -5.05 1.01 24.34
C ASP A 127 -6.38 1.22 23.60
N LEU A 128 -6.33 1.46 22.29
CA LEU A 128 -7.53 1.60 21.45
C LEU A 128 -8.40 0.35 21.52
N ALA A 129 -7.80 -0.84 21.43
CA ALA A 129 -8.51 -2.10 21.55
C ALA A 129 -9.21 -2.24 22.92
N SER A 130 -8.52 -1.83 23.99
CA SER A 130 -9.09 -1.83 25.34
C SER A 130 -10.26 -0.84 25.48
N GLN A 131 -10.09 0.40 25.02
CA GLN A 131 -11.13 1.44 25.05
C GLN A 131 -12.38 1.04 24.26
N CYS A 132 -12.20 0.33 23.14
CA CYS A 132 -13.31 -0.18 22.33
C CYS A 132 -13.89 -1.52 22.85
N GLY A 133 -13.36 -2.07 23.94
CA GLY A 133 -13.85 -3.28 24.60
C GLY A 133 -13.56 -4.58 23.85
N PHE A 134 -12.53 -4.61 23.00
CA PHE A 134 -12.00 -5.85 22.42
C PHE A 134 -11.27 -6.66 23.50
N ALA A 135 -11.16 -7.98 23.31
CA ALA A 135 -10.34 -8.86 24.17
C ALA A 135 -8.83 -8.58 24.09
N GLY A 136 -8.44 -7.62 23.25
CA GLY A 136 -7.09 -7.11 23.09
C GLY A 136 -6.74 -6.91 21.62
N PHE A 137 -5.53 -6.42 21.40
CA PHE A 137 -4.96 -6.31 20.07
C PHE A 137 -4.19 -7.59 19.71
N GLY A 138 -4.48 -8.18 18.56
CA GLY A 138 -3.76 -9.32 17.98
C GLY A 138 -2.87 -8.83 16.84
N GLY A 139 -1.57 -9.15 16.93
CA GLY A 139 -0.52 -8.56 16.10
C GLY A 139 -0.75 -8.63 14.58
N GLY A 140 -0.01 -7.78 13.88
CA GLY A 140 0.11 -7.75 12.42
C GLY A 140 1.49 -7.20 12.03
N ASN A 141 1.98 -7.56 10.85
CA ASN A 141 3.22 -6.99 10.31
C ASN A 141 2.91 -5.62 9.71
N PHE A 142 3.16 -4.56 10.49
CA PHE A 142 2.96 -3.20 10.04
C PHE A 142 4.18 -2.70 9.26
N CYS A 143 3.94 -1.93 8.20
CA CYS A 143 4.99 -1.16 7.54
C CYS A 143 5.36 0.12 8.30
N THR A 144 4.67 0.45 9.40
CA THR A 144 4.97 1.56 10.32
C THR A 144 4.87 1.07 11.77
N ASP A 145 5.87 1.38 12.60
CA ASP A 145 5.92 1.01 14.02
C ASP A 145 5.59 2.20 14.94
N LYS A 146 5.38 3.37 14.35
CA LYS A 146 5.32 4.67 15.03
C LYS A 146 4.15 5.52 14.55
N ILE A 147 3.60 6.34 15.45
CA ILE A 147 2.53 7.30 15.20
C ILE A 147 2.71 8.56 16.07
N TYR A 148 2.36 9.74 15.55
CA TYR A 148 2.52 11.02 16.26
C TYR A 148 1.24 11.43 16.98
N PHE A 149 1.37 12.28 18.02
CA PHE A 149 0.24 12.78 18.81
C PHE A 149 -0.85 13.42 17.94
N GLU A 150 -0.46 14.23 16.95
CA GLU A 150 -1.36 14.92 16.03
C GLU A 150 -2.20 13.96 15.17
N GLU A 151 -1.76 12.71 15.04
CA GLU A 151 -2.52 11.69 14.33
C GLU A 151 -3.53 10.95 15.22
N LEU A 152 -3.49 11.17 16.53
CA LEU A 152 -4.38 10.60 17.54
C LEU A 152 -5.37 11.64 18.09
N HIS A 153 -4.86 12.85 18.36
CA HIS A 153 -5.57 13.85 19.15
C HIS A 153 -6.88 14.31 18.52
N GLY A 154 -7.95 14.25 19.31
CA GLY A 154 -9.30 14.69 18.89
C GLY A 154 -9.90 13.88 17.74
N LYS A 155 -9.39 12.66 17.48
CA LYS A 155 -9.90 11.77 16.44
C LYS A 155 -10.70 10.62 17.03
N LYS A 156 -11.56 10.04 16.20
CA LYS A 156 -12.21 8.76 16.52
C LYS A 156 -11.25 7.61 16.39
N CYS A 157 -11.48 6.54 17.17
CA CYS A 157 -10.73 5.29 17.04
C CYS A 157 -10.73 4.78 15.58
N ARG A 158 -11.87 4.88 14.88
CA ARG A 158 -12.02 4.47 13.48
C ARG A 158 -11.12 5.27 12.54
N GLU A 159 -11.00 6.57 12.75
CA GLU A 159 -10.17 7.47 11.92
C GLU A 159 -8.68 7.14 12.10
N ILE A 160 -8.27 6.84 13.34
CA ILE A 160 -6.91 6.39 13.65
C ILE A 160 -6.63 5.05 12.94
N LEU A 161 -7.52 4.06 13.07
CA LEU A 161 -7.37 2.76 12.40
C LEU A 161 -7.33 2.90 10.87
N ALA A 162 -8.21 3.73 10.30
CA ALA A 162 -8.21 4.00 8.87
C ALA A 162 -6.88 4.61 8.44
N HIS A 163 -6.41 5.66 9.14
CA HIS A 163 -5.14 6.32 8.87
C HIS A 163 -3.96 5.33 8.92
N ILE A 164 -3.91 4.45 9.92
CA ILE A 164 -2.87 3.42 10.02
C ILE A 164 -2.96 2.47 8.83
N ALA A 165 -4.16 1.95 8.52
CA ALA A 165 -4.38 1.05 7.38
C ALA A 165 -3.96 1.68 6.05
N GLU A 166 -4.10 3.00 5.88
CA GLU A 166 -3.61 3.70 4.69
C GLU A 166 -2.09 3.68 4.55
N ASN A 167 -1.38 3.81 5.66
CA ASN A 167 0.08 3.88 5.66
C ASN A 167 0.74 2.50 5.73
N THR A 168 0.03 1.47 6.21
CA THR A 168 0.55 0.09 6.33
C THR A 168 0.03 -0.86 5.28
N VAL A 169 -0.96 -0.47 4.48
CA VAL A 169 -1.51 -1.25 3.37
C VAL A 169 -2.08 -2.60 3.85
N GLY A 170 -3.30 -2.55 4.38
CA GLY A 170 -4.03 -3.73 4.85
C GLY A 170 -5.34 -3.34 5.50
N ALA A 171 -5.98 -4.27 6.21
CA ALA A 171 -7.24 -3.98 6.88
C ALA A 171 -7.27 -4.37 8.36
N PHE A 172 -7.94 -3.54 9.15
CA PHE A 172 -8.34 -3.87 10.51
C PHE A 172 -9.68 -4.60 10.51
N TYR A 173 -9.83 -5.55 11.42
CA TYR A 173 -11.07 -6.32 11.57
C TYR A 173 -11.23 -6.84 13.00
N CYS A 174 -12.46 -7.18 13.37
CA CYS A 174 -12.77 -7.95 14.57
C CYS A 174 -12.69 -9.45 14.24
N SER A 175 -11.78 -10.18 14.88
CA SER A 175 -11.66 -11.63 14.72
C SER A 175 -12.73 -12.40 15.51
N ASN A 176 -12.84 -13.70 15.26
CA ASN A 176 -13.85 -14.54 15.92
C ASN A 176 -13.62 -14.67 17.44
N ASP A 177 -12.37 -14.49 17.90
CA ASP A 177 -11.96 -14.40 19.31
C ASP A 177 -12.16 -12.99 19.92
N ASN A 178 -12.93 -12.12 19.26
CA ASN A 178 -13.26 -10.76 19.70
C ASN A 178 -12.02 -9.86 19.94
N ARG A 179 -10.96 -10.06 19.15
CA ARG A 179 -9.76 -9.21 19.16
C ARG A 179 -9.77 -8.24 17.98
N LEU A 180 -9.14 -7.08 18.16
CA LEU A 180 -8.79 -6.20 17.05
C LEU A 180 -7.54 -6.78 16.38
N LYS A 181 -7.62 -7.10 15.09
CA LYS A 181 -6.49 -7.63 14.31
C LYS A 181 -6.25 -6.81 13.05
N PHE A 182 -5.02 -6.87 12.55
CA PHE A 182 -4.61 -6.27 11.28
C PHE A 182 -4.07 -7.35 10.34
N THR A 183 -4.61 -7.39 9.12
CA THR A 183 -4.11 -8.26 8.06
C THR A 183 -3.51 -7.40 6.94
N PRO A 184 -2.20 -7.53 6.66
CA PRO A 184 -1.57 -6.85 5.53
C PRO A 184 -2.20 -7.27 4.20
N PHE A 185 -2.12 -6.39 3.20
CA PHE A 185 -2.54 -6.73 1.84
C PHE A 185 -1.80 -7.98 1.32
N LEU A 186 -2.52 -8.82 0.56
CA LEU A 186 -2.06 -10.14 0.09
C LEU A 186 -1.57 -11.08 1.22
N SER A 187 -2.15 -10.92 2.41
CA SER A 187 -2.05 -11.86 3.52
C SER A 187 -3.45 -12.29 3.94
N ALA A 188 -3.56 -13.47 4.54
CA ALA A 188 -4.81 -14.03 5.00
C ALA A 188 -4.93 -13.94 6.52
N SER A 189 -6.13 -13.67 7.02
CA SER A 189 -6.44 -13.80 8.45
C SER A 189 -6.52 -15.26 8.89
N CYS A 190 -7.10 -16.09 8.03
CA CYS A 190 -7.18 -17.53 8.14
C CYS A 190 -7.33 -18.13 6.74
N SER A 191 -7.04 -19.43 6.62
CA SER A 191 -7.17 -20.16 5.36
C SER A 191 -8.16 -21.30 5.53
N ILE A 192 -9.06 -21.47 4.55
CA ILE A 192 -10.04 -22.55 4.52
C ILE A 192 -9.85 -23.34 3.22
N GLY A 193 -9.44 -24.60 3.35
CA GLY A 193 -9.22 -25.51 2.22
C GLY A 193 -10.51 -26.11 1.68
N MET A 194 -10.70 -26.05 0.37
CA MET A 194 -11.91 -26.43 -0.34
C MET A 194 -11.68 -27.62 -1.28
N GLU A 195 -12.28 -28.75 -0.93
CA GLU A 195 -12.44 -29.89 -1.85
C GLU A 195 -13.42 -29.54 -2.98
N ASP A 196 -13.18 -30.05 -4.20
CA ASP A 196 -14.04 -29.80 -5.37
C ASP A 196 -15.53 -30.04 -5.12
N SER A 197 -15.86 -31.08 -4.34
CA SER A 197 -17.26 -31.42 -4.02
C SER A 197 -17.97 -30.44 -3.09
N ARG A 198 -17.25 -29.46 -2.53
CA ARG A 198 -17.72 -28.54 -1.48
C ARG A 198 -17.89 -27.11 -1.95
N SER A 199 -17.68 -26.82 -3.24
CA SER A 199 -17.91 -25.49 -3.79
C SER A 199 -18.64 -25.54 -5.13
N GLU A 200 -19.44 -24.51 -5.39
CA GLU A 200 -19.89 -24.22 -6.75
C GLU A 200 -18.71 -23.72 -7.60
N LYS A 201 -18.88 -23.75 -8.92
CA LYS A 201 -17.86 -23.27 -9.86
C LYS A 201 -17.42 -21.85 -9.48
N MET A 202 -16.13 -21.70 -9.26
CA MET A 202 -15.49 -20.41 -9.02
C MET A 202 -15.19 -19.71 -10.35
N TYR A 203 -15.34 -18.39 -10.36
CA TYR A 203 -14.99 -17.54 -11.50
C TYR A 203 -13.84 -16.62 -11.10
N LEU A 204 -12.76 -16.66 -11.89
CA LEU A 204 -11.66 -15.69 -11.83
C LEU A 204 -11.95 -14.56 -12.81
N HIS A 205 -11.64 -13.33 -12.41
CA HIS A 205 -11.82 -12.15 -13.24
C HIS A 205 -10.46 -11.57 -13.66
N SER A 206 -10.00 -10.49 -13.03
CA SER A 206 -8.70 -9.86 -13.28
C SER A 206 -7.59 -10.35 -12.35
N GLU A 207 -6.36 -10.26 -12.86
CA GLU A 207 -5.13 -10.42 -12.08
C GLU A 207 -4.29 -9.15 -12.17
N LYS A 208 -3.79 -8.70 -11.02
CA LYS A 208 -2.80 -7.61 -10.89
C LYS A 208 -1.59 -8.14 -10.13
N GLY A 209 -0.41 -7.88 -10.65
CA GLY A 209 0.83 -8.51 -10.23
C GLY A 209 1.30 -9.59 -11.23
N PRO A 210 2.37 -10.33 -10.90
CA PRO A 210 3.15 -10.24 -9.66
C PRO A 210 3.75 -8.84 -9.45
N PHE A 211 3.68 -8.33 -8.23
CA PHE A 211 4.17 -6.98 -7.94
C PHE A 211 5.71 -6.93 -7.94
N THR A 212 6.26 -6.03 -8.76
CA THR A 212 7.71 -5.78 -8.86
C THR A 212 8.10 -4.35 -8.50
N ALA A 213 7.12 -3.44 -8.43
CA ALA A 213 7.34 -2.07 -7.95
C ALA A 213 6.15 -1.54 -7.14
N VAL A 214 6.43 -0.63 -6.23
CA VAL A 214 5.44 0.12 -5.44
C VAL A 214 5.75 1.60 -5.55
N TYR A 215 4.72 2.42 -5.78
CA TYR A 215 4.80 3.87 -5.73
C TYR A 215 3.88 4.41 -4.66
N GLY A 216 4.45 5.15 -3.71
CA GLY A 216 3.74 5.81 -2.63
C GLY A 216 3.74 7.32 -2.79
N LYS A 217 2.56 7.93 -2.82
CA LYS A 217 2.40 9.39 -2.74
C LYS A 217 2.15 9.81 -1.30
N ASN A 218 3.00 10.70 -0.78
CA ASN A 218 2.74 11.39 0.47
C ASN A 218 1.65 12.45 0.25
N SER A 219 0.50 12.29 0.90
CA SER A 219 -0.62 13.21 0.69
C SER A 219 -0.44 14.59 1.37
N ALA A 220 0.47 14.72 2.34
CA ALA A 220 0.79 16.01 2.96
C ALA A 220 1.81 16.81 2.16
N THR A 221 2.85 16.16 1.64
CA THR A 221 3.94 16.86 0.92
C THR A 221 3.81 16.79 -0.61
N ASN A 222 2.89 15.98 -1.13
CA ASN A 222 2.79 15.59 -2.54
C ASN A 222 4.03 14.89 -3.11
N GLU A 223 5.02 14.54 -2.27
CA GLU A 223 6.18 13.80 -2.73
C GLU A 223 5.81 12.36 -3.09
N VAL A 224 6.40 11.88 -4.17
CA VAL A 224 6.28 10.49 -4.62
C VAL A 224 7.59 9.76 -4.36
N TYR A 225 7.47 8.59 -3.74
CA TYR A 225 8.55 7.63 -3.49
C TYR A 225 8.25 6.34 -4.25
N GLY A 226 9.26 5.78 -4.92
CA GLY A 226 9.15 4.48 -5.60
C GLY A 226 10.07 3.44 -4.96
N ALA A 227 9.71 2.17 -4.99
CA ALA A 227 10.59 1.04 -4.72
C ALA A 227 10.40 -0.03 -5.80
N GLY A 228 11.48 -0.73 -6.16
CA GLY A 228 11.46 -1.71 -7.25
C GLY A 228 11.46 -1.04 -8.62
N GLN A 229 11.34 -1.87 -9.66
CA GLN A 229 11.25 -1.44 -11.06
C GLN A 229 10.24 -2.32 -11.80
N SER A 230 9.55 -1.73 -12.77
CA SER A 230 8.63 -2.46 -13.63
C SER A 230 8.48 -1.75 -14.96
N ASP A 231 8.31 -2.54 -16.01
CA ASP A 231 8.00 -2.04 -17.35
C ASP A 231 6.49 -2.09 -17.65
N SER A 232 5.68 -2.57 -16.71
CA SER A 232 4.24 -2.77 -16.88
C SER A 232 3.45 -2.27 -15.67
N PHE A 233 2.42 -1.45 -15.93
CA PHE A 233 1.51 -0.95 -14.88
C PHE A 233 0.79 -2.08 -14.13
N ARG A 234 0.66 -3.27 -14.74
CA ARG A 234 0.03 -4.44 -14.11
C ARG A 234 0.86 -4.98 -12.93
N ASN A 235 2.16 -4.74 -12.93
CA ASN A 235 3.10 -5.24 -11.91
C ASN A 235 3.45 -4.17 -10.88
N VAL A 236 2.73 -3.04 -10.90
CA VAL A 236 2.95 -1.87 -10.06
C VAL A 236 1.80 -1.70 -9.09
N LEU A 237 2.11 -1.48 -7.82
CA LEU A 237 1.12 -1.10 -6.80
C LEU A 237 1.24 0.40 -6.49
N LYS A 238 0.14 1.13 -6.60
CA LYS A 238 0.08 2.55 -6.20
C LYS A 238 -0.59 2.66 -4.84
N ILE A 239 0.04 3.41 -3.95
CA ILE A 239 -0.47 3.67 -2.59
C ILE A 239 -0.36 5.15 -2.27
N SER A 240 -1.20 5.61 -1.34
CA SER A 240 -1.17 6.99 -0.85
C SER A 240 -1.50 7.04 0.63
N GLY A 241 -0.78 7.91 1.34
CA GLY A 241 -0.92 8.10 2.78
C GLY A 241 -0.13 9.31 3.25
N ARG A 242 -0.52 9.89 4.39
CA ARG A 242 0.10 11.12 4.91
C ARG A 242 1.52 10.91 5.42
N LEU A 243 1.83 9.70 5.88
CA LEU A 243 3.13 9.33 6.41
C LEU A 243 3.99 8.62 5.36
N MET A 244 3.60 8.61 4.09
CA MET A 244 4.33 7.83 3.10
C MET A 244 5.76 8.36 2.90
N ASP A 245 6.74 7.45 2.94
CA ASP A 245 8.16 7.73 2.73
C ASP A 245 8.84 6.56 2.00
N LYS A 246 10.13 6.72 1.67
CA LYS A 246 10.91 5.69 0.97
C LYS A 246 11.02 4.37 1.75
N ALA A 247 11.13 4.42 3.07
CA ALA A 247 11.26 3.23 3.90
C ALA A 247 9.96 2.42 3.90
N ARG A 248 8.82 3.08 4.05
CA ARG A 248 7.47 2.48 4.01
C ARG A 248 7.17 1.87 2.64
N VAL A 249 7.42 2.59 1.55
CA VAL A 249 7.22 2.05 0.19
C VAL A 249 8.08 0.81 -0.05
N THR A 250 9.30 0.79 0.48
CA THR A 250 10.21 -0.37 0.40
C THR A 250 9.69 -1.54 1.24
N ALA A 251 9.19 -1.28 2.45
CA ALA A 251 8.57 -2.29 3.32
C ALA A 251 7.31 -2.90 2.68
N VAL A 252 6.45 -2.08 2.06
CA VAL A 252 5.27 -2.56 1.33
C VAL A 252 5.71 -3.45 0.17
N LEU A 253 6.70 -3.02 -0.64
CA LEU A 253 7.24 -3.87 -1.70
C LEU A 253 7.73 -5.21 -1.16
N GLY A 254 8.46 -5.22 -0.04
CA GLY A 254 8.92 -6.46 0.59
C GLY A 254 7.78 -7.40 0.99
N ALA A 255 6.62 -6.87 1.39
CA ALA A 255 5.45 -7.67 1.78
C ALA A 255 4.66 -8.24 0.58
N VAL A 256 4.63 -7.51 -0.55
CA VAL A 256 3.83 -7.84 -1.74
C VAL A 256 4.65 -8.41 -2.90
N ALA A 257 5.98 -8.38 -2.83
CA ALA A 257 6.87 -8.78 -3.91
C ALA A 257 6.53 -10.19 -4.41
N GLN A 258 6.44 -10.32 -5.73
CA GLN A 258 6.16 -11.59 -6.43
C GLN A 258 4.79 -12.21 -6.11
N LYS A 259 3.91 -11.51 -5.38
CA LYS A 259 2.53 -11.93 -5.16
C LYS A 259 1.61 -11.27 -6.18
N SER A 260 0.54 -11.97 -6.55
CA SER A 260 -0.53 -11.43 -7.40
C SER A 260 -1.82 -11.28 -6.61
N TYR A 261 -2.53 -10.19 -6.85
CA TYR A 261 -3.92 -10.05 -6.50
C TYR A 261 -4.80 -10.66 -7.60
N ARG A 262 -5.78 -11.47 -7.22
CA ARG A 262 -6.77 -12.04 -8.14
C ARG A 262 -8.18 -11.73 -7.66
N SER A 263 -8.96 -11.10 -8.52
CA SER A 263 -10.39 -10.96 -8.27
C SER A 263 -11.12 -12.23 -8.65
N PHE A 264 -12.13 -12.57 -7.85
CA PHE A 264 -12.87 -13.80 -8.01
C PHE A 264 -14.26 -13.70 -7.41
N SER A 265 -15.10 -14.66 -7.76
CA SER A 265 -16.39 -14.87 -7.12
C SER A 265 -16.74 -16.36 -7.07
N CYS A 266 -17.25 -16.81 -5.93
CA CYS A 266 -17.86 -18.13 -5.77
C CYS A 266 -19.15 -17.98 -4.96
N GLY A 267 -20.26 -18.51 -5.50
CA GLY A 267 -21.61 -18.31 -4.95
C GLY A 267 -21.99 -19.25 -3.81
N ARG A 268 -21.33 -20.41 -3.69
CA ARG A 268 -21.60 -21.32 -2.58
C ARG A 268 -20.39 -22.16 -2.25
N ILE A 269 -19.95 -22.02 -1.01
CA ILE A 269 -18.80 -22.71 -0.43
C ILE A 269 -19.26 -23.37 0.86
N ALA A 270 -19.23 -24.69 0.96
CA ALA A 270 -19.50 -25.40 2.21
C ALA A 270 -18.29 -25.23 3.15
N ILE A 271 -18.44 -24.37 4.16
CA ILE A 271 -17.35 -23.98 5.04
C ILE A 271 -17.03 -25.06 6.09
N THR A 272 -15.74 -25.29 6.32
CA THR A 272 -15.19 -26.21 7.34
C THR A 272 -14.54 -25.48 8.52
N GLY A 273 -14.40 -24.15 8.42
CA GLY A 273 -13.95 -23.24 9.46
C GLY A 273 -14.82 -21.99 9.44
N ALA A 274 -14.91 -21.27 10.57
CA ALA A 274 -15.55 -19.97 10.60
C ALA A 274 -14.65 -18.97 9.86
N PRO A 275 -15.07 -18.37 8.73
CA PRO A 275 -14.29 -17.32 8.09
C PRO A 275 -14.06 -16.17 9.08
N GLU A 276 -13.11 -15.31 8.79
CA GLU A 276 -12.88 -14.01 9.42
C GLU A 276 -12.95 -12.91 8.33
N GLY A 277 -12.58 -11.67 8.64
CA GLY A 277 -12.31 -10.68 7.60
C GLY A 277 -11.07 -11.08 6.81
N LEU A 278 -11.05 -10.96 5.48
CA LEU A 278 -9.90 -11.30 4.63
C LEU A 278 -9.45 -12.77 4.71
N THR A 279 -10.41 -13.69 4.77
CA THR A 279 -10.14 -15.14 4.69
C THR A 279 -9.64 -15.55 3.30
N GLU A 280 -8.62 -16.40 3.29
CA GLU A 280 -8.16 -17.10 2.10
C GLU A 280 -8.95 -18.39 1.88
N PHE A 281 -9.49 -18.56 0.68
CA PHE A 281 -10.10 -19.80 0.23
C PHE A 281 -9.15 -20.53 -0.72
N ILE A 282 -8.75 -21.75 -0.36
CA ILE A 282 -7.82 -22.57 -1.16
C ILE A 282 -8.64 -23.60 -1.93
N PHE A 283 -8.93 -23.31 -3.19
CA PHE A 283 -9.69 -24.21 -4.07
C PHE A 283 -8.78 -25.30 -4.65
N THR A 284 -9.30 -26.53 -4.75
CA THR A 284 -8.61 -27.65 -5.42
C THR A 284 -8.17 -27.22 -6.83
N GLY A 285 -6.93 -27.57 -7.21
CA GLY A 285 -6.36 -27.24 -8.52
C GLY A 285 -5.81 -25.80 -8.64
N HIS A 286 -5.93 -24.98 -7.61
CA HIS A 286 -5.27 -23.67 -7.52
C HIS A 286 -4.09 -23.73 -6.55
N GLU A 287 -2.88 -23.38 -7.04
CA GLU A 287 -1.66 -23.38 -6.23
C GLU A 287 -1.62 -22.25 -5.18
N SER A 288 -2.42 -21.19 -5.39
CA SER A 288 -2.52 -20.03 -4.50
C SER A 288 -3.95 -19.85 -4.03
N GLY A 289 -4.13 -19.61 -2.73
CA GLY A 289 -5.42 -19.27 -2.18
C GLY A 289 -5.89 -17.89 -2.60
N LEU A 290 -7.20 -17.67 -2.53
CA LEU A 290 -7.85 -16.43 -2.95
C LEU A 290 -8.44 -15.72 -1.74
N ILE A 291 -7.96 -14.49 -1.49
CA ILE A 291 -8.35 -13.70 -0.32
C ILE A 291 -9.66 -12.96 -0.61
N SER A 292 -10.71 -13.28 0.15
CA SER A 292 -12.03 -12.69 0.01
C SER A 292 -12.12 -11.32 0.69
N ALA A 293 -12.42 -10.27 -0.07
CA ALA A 293 -12.69 -8.93 0.48
C ALA A 293 -14.15 -8.78 0.96
N ARG A 294 -15.06 -9.63 0.45
CA ARG A 294 -16.43 -9.74 0.95
C ARG A 294 -16.88 -11.18 1.05
N THR A 295 -17.25 -11.57 2.26
CA THR A 295 -17.76 -12.90 2.58
C THR A 295 -19.17 -12.79 3.15
N VAL A 296 -20.11 -13.59 2.65
CA VAL A 296 -21.46 -13.71 3.23
C VAL A 296 -21.67 -15.14 3.66
N VAL A 297 -21.81 -15.38 4.96
CA VAL A 297 -22.12 -16.71 5.50
C VAL A 297 -23.64 -16.80 5.68
N HIS A 298 -24.23 -17.81 5.07
CA HIS A 298 -25.64 -18.14 5.19
C HIS A 298 -25.81 -19.30 6.16
N PHE A 299 -26.66 -19.11 7.17
CA PHE A 299 -26.99 -20.15 8.12
C PHE A 299 -28.32 -20.80 7.72
N THR A 300 -28.29 -22.12 7.54
CA THR A 300 -29.44 -22.92 7.09
C THR A 300 -29.72 -24.05 8.06
N GLY A 301 -30.91 -24.66 7.98
CA GLY A 301 -31.24 -25.83 8.81
C GLY A 301 -30.34 -27.05 8.58
N LYS A 302 -29.52 -27.05 7.52
CA LYS A 302 -28.57 -28.12 7.16
C LYS A 302 -27.10 -27.73 7.37
N GLY A 303 -26.81 -26.60 8.01
CA GLY A 303 -25.45 -26.08 8.21
C GLY A 303 -25.24 -24.70 7.64
N ALA A 304 -23.99 -24.32 7.42
CA ALA A 304 -23.60 -23.02 6.91
C ALA A 304 -22.84 -23.13 5.58
N TYR A 305 -23.05 -22.16 4.70
CA TYR A 305 -22.24 -21.99 3.49
C TYR A 305 -21.85 -20.53 3.33
N ALA A 306 -20.78 -20.25 2.60
CA ALA A 306 -20.32 -18.90 2.32
C ALA A 306 -20.43 -18.56 0.82
N GLU A 307 -20.74 -17.30 0.54
CA GLU A 307 -20.38 -16.60 -0.69
C GLU A 307 -19.06 -15.87 -0.44
N ALA A 308 -18.12 -15.95 -1.37
CA ALA A 308 -16.84 -15.25 -1.29
C ALA A 308 -16.55 -14.49 -2.58
N ARG A 309 -16.06 -13.26 -2.45
CA ARG A 309 -15.68 -12.45 -3.61
C ARG A 309 -14.59 -11.43 -3.29
N ALA A 310 -13.80 -11.12 -4.30
CA ALA A 310 -12.83 -10.05 -4.31
C ALA A 310 -13.03 -9.22 -5.59
N ALA A 311 -13.11 -7.90 -5.45
CA ALA A 311 -13.38 -6.97 -6.55
C ALA A 311 -12.14 -6.75 -7.42
N ASP A 312 -12.30 -6.23 -8.63
CA ASP A 312 -11.16 -5.86 -9.49
C ASP A 312 -10.36 -4.69 -8.92
N ILE A 313 -9.05 -4.66 -9.17
CA ILE A 313 -8.23 -3.46 -8.98
C ILE A 313 -8.25 -2.68 -10.30
N CYS A 314 -9.19 -1.76 -10.44
CA CYS A 314 -9.26 -0.87 -11.60
C CYS A 314 -8.36 0.34 -11.36
N GLU A 315 -7.18 0.36 -11.99
CA GLU A 315 -6.34 1.55 -12.11
C GLU A 315 -6.23 1.91 -13.59
N ASP A 316 -6.34 3.19 -13.91
CA ASP A 316 -6.18 3.66 -15.28
C ASP A 316 -4.71 3.60 -15.70
N GLU A 317 -4.46 3.11 -16.92
CA GLU A 317 -3.12 3.02 -17.48
C GLU A 317 -2.47 4.42 -17.64
N SER A 318 -3.28 5.46 -17.90
CA SER A 318 -2.83 6.85 -18.00
C SER A 318 -2.14 7.34 -16.72
N ASP A 319 -2.65 6.92 -15.56
CA ASP A 319 -2.04 7.29 -14.27
C ASP A 319 -0.62 6.73 -14.14
N TYR A 320 -0.29 5.64 -14.84
CA TYR A 320 1.06 5.09 -14.86
C TYR A 320 1.96 5.96 -15.74
N THR A 321 1.52 6.29 -16.95
CA THR A 321 2.26 7.16 -17.86
C THR A 321 2.63 8.51 -17.21
N ASP A 322 1.73 9.07 -16.39
CA ASP A 322 1.99 10.32 -15.67
C ASP A 322 3.01 10.18 -14.52
N LEU A 323 3.01 9.03 -13.83
CA LEU A 323 3.97 8.70 -12.76
C LEU A 323 5.35 8.40 -13.33
N THR A 324 5.46 7.58 -14.37
CA THR A 324 6.72 7.34 -15.10
C THR A 324 7.23 8.63 -15.72
N GLY A 325 6.33 9.46 -16.27
CA GLY A 325 6.63 10.80 -16.73
C GLY A 325 7.15 11.70 -15.61
N TYR A 326 6.60 11.62 -14.40
CA TYR A 326 7.06 12.37 -13.23
C TYR A 326 8.42 11.87 -12.71
N GLU A 327 8.67 10.56 -12.70
CA GLU A 327 9.99 10.00 -12.37
C GLU A 327 11.05 10.35 -13.42
N LEU A 328 10.70 10.32 -14.71
CA LEU A 328 11.55 10.80 -15.80
C LEU A 328 11.86 12.29 -15.64
N ARG A 329 10.85 13.12 -15.31
CA ARG A 329 11.02 14.55 -14.99
C ARG A 329 11.91 14.79 -13.75
N LYS A 330 11.83 13.92 -12.73
CA LYS A 330 12.71 13.99 -11.54
C LYS A 330 14.16 13.56 -11.81
N ARG A 331 14.38 12.62 -12.75
CA ARG A 331 15.72 12.08 -13.03
C ARG A 331 16.59 13.07 -13.80
N ILE A 332 16.01 13.94 -14.62
CA ILE A 332 16.71 15.04 -15.30
C ILE A 332 15.77 16.25 -15.31
N GLU A 333 15.90 17.10 -14.30
CA GLU A 333 15.17 18.37 -14.25
C GLU A 333 16.04 19.44 -14.92
N GLU A 334 15.50 20.07 -15.95
CA GLU A 334 16.20 21.12 -16.67
C GLU A 334 16.55 22.28 -15.73
N GLY A 335 17.82 22.69 -15.71
CA GLY A 335 18.32 23.77 -14.86
C GLY A 335 18.68 23.35 -13.42
N ARG A 336 18.67 22.06 -13.07
CA ARG A 336 19.06 21.58 -11.73
C ARG A 336 20.53 21.14 -11.68
N LYS A 337 21.26 21.56 -10.63
CA LYS A 337 22.65 21.13 -10.38
C LYS A 337 22.67 19.72 -9.76
N TYR A 338 23.46 18.83 -10.35
CA TYR A 338 23.77 17.48 -9.91
C TYR A 338 25.29 17.40 -9.66
N GLY A 339 25.72 17.81 -8.46
CA GLY A 339 27.13 18.04 -8.17
C GLY A 339 27.67 19.21 -8.98
N CYS A 340 28.77 19.01 -9.69
CA CYS A 340 29.36 20.00 -10.59
C CYS A 340 28.74 19.98 -12.00
N THR A 341 27.61 19.28 -12.22
CA THR A 341 26.99 19.14 -13.55
C THR A 341 25.56 19.68 -13.56
N VAL A 342 25.11 20.32 -14.64
CA VAL A 342 23.72 20.78 -14.85
C VAL A 342 23.28 20.37 -16.26
N MET A 343 22.00 20.08 -16.46
CA MET A 343 21.41 19.81 -17.78
C MET A 343 20.42 20.91 -18.15
N THR A 344 20.54 21.50 -19.34
CA THR A 344 19.68 22.58 -19.85
C THR A 344 19.26 22.32 -21.30
N GLU A 345 18.33 23.08 -21.86
CA GLU A 345 18.00 23.12 -23.29
C GLU A 345 19.24 23.34 -24.20
N ARG A 346 20.33 23.91 -23.66
CA ARG A 346 21.60 24.10 -24.36
C ARG A 346 22.57 22.92 -24.28
N GLY A 347 22.21 21.86 -23.56
CA GLY A 347 23.04 20.67 -23.33
C GLY A 347 23.48 20.50 -21.87
N ILE A 348 24.45 19.62 -21.66
CA ILE A 348 25.08 19.37 -20.35
C ILE A 348 26.07 20.52 -20.08
N GLY A 349 26.11 21.05 -18.87
CA GLY A 349 27.10 22.05 -18.46
C GLY A 349 27.77 21.66 -17.14
N PHE A 350 28.99 22.15 -16.92
CA PHE A 350 29.66 22.04 -15.63
C PHE A 350 29.60 23.38 -14.87
N VAL A 351 29.39 23.30 -13.55
CA VAL A 351 29.17 24.44 -12.65
C VAL A 351 30.04 24.30 -11.40
N GLU A 352 30.69 25.39 -10.98
CA GLU A 352 31.46 25.46 -9.74
C GLU A 352 30.60 26.01 -8.58
N GLU A 353 31.10 25.87 -7.34
CA GLU A 353 30.48 26.47 -6.16
C GLU A 353 30.52 28.00 -6.27
N GLY A 354 29.35 28.62 -6.49
CA GLY A 354 29.19 30.06 -6.66
C GLY A 354 28.52 30.50 -7.97
N ASP A 355 28.35 29.61 -8.95
CA ASP A 355 27.74 29.97 -10.25
C ASP A 355 26.22 30.20 -10.15
N GLU A 356 25.75 31.37 -10.57
CA GLU A 356 24.32 31.68 -10.74
C GLU A 356 23.80 31.17 -12.09
N LEU A 357 22.98 30.10 -12.05
CA LEU A 357 22.42 29.43 -13.23
C LEU A 357 21.65 30.34 -14.20
N ARG A 358 21.08 31.44 -13.70
CA ARG A 358 20.28 32.40 -14.50
C ARG A 358 21.12 33.38 -15.31
N ALA A 359 22.42 33.51 -15.01
CA ALA A 359 23.31 34.49 -15.65
C ALA A 359 24.10 33.94 -16.85
N GLY A 360 23.92 32.67 -17.21
CA GLY A 360 24.65 32.05 -18.32
C GLY A 360 26.15 31.80 -18.03
N SER A 361 26.55 31.74 -16.76
CA SER A 361 27.96 31.57 -16.35
C SER A 361 28.48 30.12 -16.41
N GLY A 362 27.62 29.13 -16.69
CA GLY A 362 28.03 27.73 -16.84
C GLY A 362 28.75 27.47 -18.17
N ARG A 363 29.73 26.54 -18.17
CA ARG A 363 30.34 26.04 -19.41
C ARG A 363 29.47 24.92 -19.97
N PHE A 364 28.79 25.16 -21.09
CA PHE A 364 27.85 24.22 -21.70
C PHE A 364 28.44 23.52 -22.92
N PHE A 365 28.06 22.26 -23.13
CA PHE A 365 28.29 21.56 -24.38
C PHE A 365 27.14 21.85 -25.35
N SER A 366 27.39 22.65 -26.39
CA SER A 366 26.44 22.76 -27.50
C SER A 366 26.67 21.65 -28.52
N ALA A 367 25.65 20.83 -28.78
CA ALA A 367 25.66 19.91 -29.91
C ALA A 367 25.29 20.70 -31.18
N LEU A 368 26.25 20.88 -32.09
CA LEU A 368 25.92 21.25 -33.47
C LEU A 368 25.38 20.01 -34.19
N SER A 369 24.51 20.24 -35.16
CA SER A 369 23.71 19.26 -35.92
C SER A 369 24.48 18.12 -36.61
N ASP A 370 25.80 18.14 -36.52
CA ASP A 370 26.76 17.38 -37.30
C ASP A 370 27.92 16.92 -36.39
N ARG A 371 27.59 16.07 -35.41
CA ARG A 371 28.46 15.11 -34.70
C ARG A 371 29.81 15.61 -34.13
N ILE A 372 30.04 16.90 -33.98
CA ILE A 372 31.23 17.45 -33.32
C ILE A 372 30.79 18.38 -32.18
N THR A 373 31.19 18.03 -30.96
CA THR A 373 31.03 18.87 -29.76
C THR A 373 32.21 19.83 -29.70
N GLN A 374 31.97 21.15 -29.80
CA GLN A 374 33.02 22.16 -29.67
C GLN A 374 33.15 22.60 -28.20
N PHE A 375 34.34 22.43 -27.63
CA PHE A 375 34.70 22.96 -26.31
C PHE A 375 35.41 24.29 -26.50
N ASP A 376 34.95 25.33 -25.78
CA ASP A 376 35.63 26.63 -25.73
C ASP A 376 36.86 26.49 -24.82
N GLY A 377 37.96 26.04 -25.42
CA GLY A 377 39.28 25.98 -24.81
C GLY A 377 39.75 24.59 -24.38
N VAL A 378 40.16 23.75 -25.34
CA VAL A 378 41.27 22.76 -25.29
C VAL A 378 41.03 21.71 -26.39
N MET A 379 41.96 21.62 -27.35
CA MET A 379 41.94 20.63 -28.43
C MET A 379 42.32 19.24 -27.90
N PHE A 380 41.46 18.25 -28.08
CA PHE A 380 41.75 16.83 -27.85
C PHE A 380 42.21 16.18 -29.16
N ASP A 381 43.53 16.13 -29.36
CA ASP A 381 44.14 14.95 -29.96
C ASP A 381 44.99 14.34 -28.82
N GLY A 382 44.95 13.01 -28.66
CA GLY A 382 45.43 12.28 -27.48
C GLY A 382 46.95 12.31 -27.27
N ILE A 383 47.64 13.29 -27.86
CA ILE A 383 49.08 13.47 -27.80
C ILE A 383 49.36 14.47 -26.66
N MET A 384 50.17 14.09 -25.67
CA MET A 384 50.62 15.05 -24.67
C MET A 384 51.67 15.99 -25.28
N PRO A 385 51.72 17.28 -24.90
CA PRO A 385 52.75 18.18 -25.36
C PRO A 385 54.14 17.63 -25.01
N GLU A 386 55.05 17.64 -25.99
CA GLU A 386 56.41 17.15 -25.81
C GLU A 386 57.17 17.98 -24.77
N TYR A 387 56.93 19.29 -24.76
CA TYR A 387 57.39 20.17 -23.69
C TYR A 387 56.53 21.42 -23.55
N VAL A 388 56.60 22.00 -22.36
CA VAL A 388 56.16 23.36 -22.07
C VAL A 388 57.36 24.13 -21.52
N GLN A 389 57.77 25.18 -22.22
CA GLN A 389 58.87 26.04 -21.82
C GLN A 389 58.32 27.44 -21.50
N SER A 390 58.55 27.91 -20.29
CA SER A 390 58.31 29.32 -19.94
C SER A 390 59.43 30.16 -20.55
N VAL A 391 59.08 31.06 -21.46
CA VAL A 391 60.02 32.03 -22.06
C VAL A 391 60.06 33.30 -21.20
N SER A 392 58.91 33.67 -20.62
CA SER A 392 58.79 34.71 -19.60
C SER A 392 57.60 34.39 -18.69
N ASP A 393 57.34 35.23 -17.69
CA ASP A 393 56.16 35.12 -16.82
C ASP A 393 54.83 35.22 -17.59
N THR A 394 54.87 35.80 -18.79
CA THR A 394 53.72 36.10 -19.63
C THR A 394 53.71 35.33 -20.96
N VAL A 395 54.77 34.57 -21.28
CA VAL A 395 54.92 33.86 -22.55
C VAL A 395 55.38 32.43 -22.32
N LYS A 396 54.65 31.46 -22.90
CA LYS A 396 54.97 30.03 -22.87
C LYS A 396 55.04 29.47 -24.29
N LYS A 397 56.06 28.66 -24.56
CA LYS A 397 56.17 27.84 -25.77
C LYS A 397 55.75 26.41 -25.47
N ILE A 398 54.93 25.84 -26.34
CA ILE A 398 54.38 24.50 -26.20
C ILE A 398 54.68 23.74 -27.49
N LYS A 399 55.48 22.67 -27.42
CA LYS A 399 55.70 21.79 -28.58
C LYS A 399 54.69 20.64 -28.57
N TYR A 400 53.96 20.51 -29.66
CA TYR A 400 52.88 19.54 -29.82
C TYR A 400 52.81 19.09 -31.29
N GLY A 401 52.80 17.77 -31.53
CA GLY A 401 52.56 17.20 -32.86
C GLY A 401 53.49 17.75 -33.95
N GLY A 402 54.79 17.89 -33.66
CA GLY A 402 55.79 18.44 -34.60
C GLY A 402 55.72 19.96 -34.85
N SER A 403 54.80 20.68 -34.20
CA SER A 403 54.67 22.14 -34.28
C SER A 403 54.95 22.78 -32.91
N VAL A 404 55.46 24.02 -32.90
CA VAL A 404 55.58 24.82 -31.67
C VAL A 404 54.47 25.87 -31.67
N TYR A 405 53.85 26.08 -30.52
CA TYR A 405 52.82 27.07 -30.29
C TYR A 405 53.25 28.04 -29.21
N VAL A 406 52.94 29.32 -29.37
CA VAL A 406 53.23 30.39 -28.42
C VAL A 406 51.94 30.83 -27.76
N LEU A 407 51.86 30.67 -26.45
CA LEU A 407 50.85 31.26 -25.58
C LEU A 407 51.42 32.54 -24.98
N SER A 408 50.77 33.66 -25.18
CA SER A 408 51.11 34.94 -24.54
C SER A 408 49.89 35.58 -23.90
N PHE A 409 50.07 36.30 -22.80
CA PHE A 409 49.01 37.05 -22.13
C PHE A 409 49.59 38.24 -21.38
N LYS A 410 48.78 39.27 -21.13
CA LYS A 410 49.13 40.35 -20.20
C LYS A 410 48.61 40.02 -18.81
N SER A 411 49.28 40.51 -17.77
CA SER A 411 48.81 40.36 -16.39
C SER A 411 48.62 41.74 -15.75
N GLU A 412 47.38 42.08 -15.41
CA GLU A 412 47.01 43.30 -14.72
C GLU A 412 46.21 42.93 -13.46
N GLY A 413 46.71 43.32 -12.28
CA GLY A 413 46.04 43.04 -11.00
C GLY A 413 45.82 41.55 -10.69
N GLY A 414 46.68 40.66 -11.20
CA GLY A 414 46.55 39.21 -11.04
C GLY A 414 45.56 38.54 -12.01
N LYS A 415 44.86 39.32 -12.84
CA LYS A 415 44.02 38.79 -13.94
C LYS A 415 44.83 38.72 -15.23
N LYS A 416 44.64 37.65 -15.99
CA LYS A 416 45.25 37.48 -17.32
C LYS A 416 44.31 38.04 -18.37
N THR A 417 44.81 38.98 -19.17
CA THR A 417 44.08 39.65 -20.26
C THR A 417 44.86 39.51 -21.57
N ASP A 418 44.24 39.78 -22.72
CA ASP A 418 44.87 39.69 -24.05
C ASP A 418 45.57 38.33 -24.33
N ILE A 419 44.89 37.22 -24.01
CA ILE A 419 45.44 35.87 -24.18
C ILE A 419 45.47 35.52 -25.67
N THR A 420 46.67 35.31 -26.21
CA THR A 420 46.90 34.92 -27.60
C THR A 420 47.57 33.56 -27.65
N PHE A 421 47.03 32.64 -28.45
CA PHE A 421 47.63 31.33 -28.72
C PHE A 421 47.78 31.14 -30.23
N ALA A 422 49.01 31.08 -30.72
CA ALA A 422 49.31 30.98 -32.14
C ALA A 422 50.40 29.94 -32.40
N LYS A 423 50.34 29.30 -33.57
CA LYS A 423 51.43 28.44 -34.04
C LYS A 423 52.64 29.31 -34.38
N GLU A 424 53.81 28.93 -33.89
CA GLU A 424 55.07 29.54 -34.30
C GLU A 424 55.36 29.09 -35.73
N GLU A 425 55.26 30.01 -36.68
CA GLU A 425 55.62 29.73 -38.07
C GLU A 425 57.16 29.64 -38.16
N SER A 426 57.65 28.50 -38.62
CA SER A 426 59.07 28.32 -38.91
C SER A 426 59.46 29.27 -40.05
N SER A 427 60.32 30.25 -39.78
CA SER A 427 61.04 31.02 -40.81
C SER A 427 62.10 30.16 -41.49
#